data_AF-A0A1X7SD92-F1
#
_entry.id   AF-A0A1X7SD92-F1
#
_cell.length_a   1.000
_cell.length_b   1.000
_cell.length_c   1.000
_cell.angle_alpha   90.00
_cell.angle_beta   90.00
_cell.angle_gamma   90.00
#
_symmetry.space_group_name_H-M   'P 1'
#
loop_
_entity.id
_entity.type
_entity.pdbx_description
1 polymer ?
#
loop_
_entity_poly.entity_id
_entity_poly.type
_entity_poly.pdbx_seq_one_letter_code
_entity_poly.pdbx_strand_id
1 'polypeptide(L)'
;MDEKEFRSSHFQRVYQYLKRHIILFPLDRFSYNPGVVEGQHLECLQVLLKQCGVKDPSWSELKHFVEFLNTQLRLCENSIFCNEDIVGDVMSGLKTFVVKFMIRMSK
;
A
#
# COMPACT_ATOMS: atom_id res chain seq x y z
N MET A 1 -7.99 8.26 -13.41
CA MET A 1 -8.62 7.35 -12.43
C MET A 1 -10.02 7.87 -12.18
N ASP A 2 -11.03 7.02 -12.31
CA ASP A 2 -12.42 7.36 -11.99
C ASP A 2 -12.72 7.25 -10.48
N GLU A 3 -13.87 7.77 -10.05
CA GLU A 3 -14.30 7.80 -8.65
C GLU A 3 -14.47 6.40 -8.05
N LYS A 4 -14.97 5.45 -8.85
CA LYS A 4 -15.23 4.09 -8.39
C LYS A 4 -13.92 3.36 -8.10
N GLU A 5 -12.94 3.49 -8.97
CA GLU A 5 -11.59 2.96 -8.77
C GLU A 5 -10.91 3.68 -7.60
N PHE A 6 -10.99 5.01 -7.52
CA PHE A 6 -10.39 5.76 -6.43
C PHE A 6 -10.90 5.35 -5.04
N ARG A 7 -12.21 5.13 -4.89
CA ARG A 7 -12.82 4.70 -3.62
C ARG A 7 -12.73 3.20 -3.35
N SER A 8 -12.22 2.43 -4.31
CA SER A 8 -12.14 0.99 -4.15
C SER A 8 -11.11 0.60 -3.09
N SER A 9 -11.36 -0.52 -2.42
CA SER A 9 -10.47 -1.00 -1.35
C SER A 9 -9.06 -1.32 -1.83
N HIS A 10 -8.90 -1.81 -3.06
CA HIS A 10 -7.58 -2.14 -3.61
C HIS A 10 -6.75 -0.89 -3.89
N PHE A 11 -7.33 0.15 -4.49
CA PHE A 11 -6.63 1.42 -4.71
C PHE A 11 -6.35 2.14 -3.39
N GLN A 12 -7.33 2.25 -2.49
CA GLN A 12 -7.15 2.97 -1.22
C GLN A 12 -6.11 2.29 -0.32
N ARG A 13 -6.14 0.96 -0.19
CA ARG A 13 -5.12 0.23 0.57
C ARG A 13 -3.72 0.57 0.03
N VAL A 14 -3.50 0.35 -1.27
CA VAL A 14 -2.19 0.58 -1.90
C VAL A 14 -1.75 2.04 -1.75
N TYR A 15 -2.64 2.98 -2.06
CA TYR A 15 -2.35 4.41 -1.94
C TYR A 15 -1.93 4.80 -0.53
N GLN A 16 -2.66 4.39 0.50
CA GLN A 16 -2.39 4.76 1.88
C GLN A 16 -1.04 4.22 2.39
N TYR A 17 -0.69 2.99 2.00
CA TYR A 17 0.63 2.41 2.29
C TYR A 17 1.76 3.14 1.54
N LEU A 18 1.58 3.39 0.24
CA LEU A 18 2.59 4.08 -0.57
C LEU A 18 2.82 5.51 -0.09
N LYS A 19 1.75 6.24 0.27
CA LYS A 19 1.84 7.59 0.83
C LYS A 19 2.71 7.62 2.08
N ARG A 20 2.48 6.70 3.02
CA ARG A 20 3.26 6.54 4.24
C ARG A 20 4.70 6.11 3.96
N HIS A 21 4.90 5.19 3.01
CA HIS A 21 6.22 4.76 2.56
C HIS A 21 7.05 5.93 2.00
N ILE A 22 6.45 6.81 1.19
CA ILE A 22 7.12 7.98 0.60
C ILE A 22 7.61 8.97 1.67
N ILE A 23 6.82 9.18 2.72
CA ILE A 23 7.19 10.07 3.84
C ILE A 23 7.99 9.35 4.94
N LEU A 24 8.43 8.11 4.69
CA LEU A 24 9.20 7.28 5.62
C LEU A 24 8.51 7.06 6.98
N PHE A 25 7.18 7.07 7.00
CA PHE A 25 6.41 6.81 8.22
C PHE A 25 6.48 5.32 8.61
N PRO A 26 6.65 4.97 9.90
CA PRO A 26 6.62 3.59 10.38
C PRO A 26 5.28 2.91 10.06
N LEU A 27 5.33 1.70 9.51
CA LEU A 27 4.13 0.97 9.06
C LEU A 27 3.71 -0.13 10.04
N ASP A 28 4.45 -0.35 11.12
CA ASP A 28 4.20 -1.46 12.05
C ASP A 28 2.79 -1.38 12.68
N ARG A 29 2.39 -0.18 13.13
CA ARG A 29 1.03 0.09 13.65
C ARG A 29 -0.01 0.45 12.61
N PHE A 30 0.38 0.58 11.33
CA PHE A 30 -0.55 1.02 10.30
C PHE A 30 -1.25 -0.17 9.64
N SER A 31 -2.57 -0.18 9.65
CA SER A 31 -3.39 -1.13 8.88
C SER A 31 -4.47 -0.36 8.13
N TYR A 32 -4.80 -0.82 6.93
CA TYR A 32 -5.84 -0.20 6.13
C TYR A 32 -7.21 -0.29 6.82
N ASN A 33 -7.90 0.84 6.93
CA ASN A 33 -9.29 0.88 7.38
C ASN A 33 -10.23 1.06 6.17
N PRO A 34 -11.09 0.09 5.85
CA PRO A 34 -12.00 0.17 4.71
C PRO A 34 -13.04 1.30 4.80
N GLY A 35 -13.28 1.85 5.97
CA GLY A 35 -14.18 3.00 6.17
C GLY A 35 -13.53 4.36 5.91
N VAL A 36 -12.22 4.42 5.65
CA VAL A 36 -11.47 5.67 5.48
C VAL A 36 -10.92 5.78 4.06
N VAL A 37 -11.39 6.79 3.34
CA VAL A 37 -10.84 7.21 2.05
C VAL A 37 -9.89 8.38 2.30
N GLU A 38 -8.65 8.29 1.82
CA GLU A 38 -7.65 9.34 1.97
C GLU A 38 -7.33 10.03 0.63
N GLY A 39 -7.00 11.32 0.69
CA GLY A 39 -6.45 12.09 -0.42
C GLY A 39 -7.45 12.44 -1.52
N GLN A 40 -6.90 12.90 -2.64
CA GLN A 40 -7.66 13.23 -3.84
C GLN A 40 -7.25 12.34 -5.02
N HIS A 41 -8.10 12.24 -6.04
CA HIS A 41 -7.85 11.46 -7.26
C HIS A 41 -6.48 11.71 -7.88
N LEU A 42 -6.11 12.99 -7.99
CA LEU A 42 -4.85 13.39 -8.62
C LEU A 42 -3.64 12.94 -7.79
N GLU A 43 -3.67 13.16 -6.48
CA GLU A 43 -2.60 12.73 -5.57
C GLU A 43 -2.44 11.20 -5.57
N CYS A 44 -3.56 10.48 -5.51
CA CYS A 44 -3.57 9.02 -5.55
C CYS A 44 -2.93 8.52 -6.85
N LEU A 45 -3.36 9.05 -7.99
CA LEU A 45 -2.80 8.70 -9.29
C LEU A 45 -1.30 9.03 -9.39
N GLN A 46 -0.88 10.21 -8.91
CA GLN A 46 0.54 10.60 -8.91
C GLN A 46 1.41 9.67 -8.06
N VAL A 47 0.93 9.27 -6.87
CA VAL A 47 1.64 8.32 -6.00
C VAL A 47 1.79 6.97 -6.69
N LEU A 48 0.73 6.47 -7.32
CA LEU A 48 0.78 5.18 -8.01
C LEU A 48 1.71 5.20 -9.22
N LEU A 49 1.61 6.24 -10.07
CA LEU A 49 2.50 6.42 -11.22
C LEU A 49 3.96 6.49 -10.79
N LYS A 50 4.27 7.22 -9.71
CA LYS A 50 5.63 7.33 -9.17
C LYS A 50 6.17 5.98 -8.65
N GLN A 51 5.30 5.11 -8.17
CA GLN A 51 5.70 3.88 -7.46
C GLN A 51 5.57 2.61 -8.30
N CYS A 52 4.88 2.63 -9.44
CA CYS A 52 4.68 1.45 -10.28
C CYS A 52 5.94 0.97 -11.04
N GLY A 53 7.02 1.75 -11.06
CA GLY A 53 8.31 1.34 -11.64
C GLY A 53 8.36 1.36 -13.18
N VAL A 54 7.22 1.42 -13.86
CA VAL A 54 7.11 1.47 -15.32
C VAL A 54 7.08 2.92 -15.80
N LYS A 55 7.83 3.22 -16.86
CA LYS A 55 7.81 4.54 -17.51
C LYS A 55 6.58 4.64 -18.42
N ASP A 56 5.78 5.69 -18.25
CA ASP A 56 4.56 5.97 -19.03
C ASP A 56 3.59 4.77 -19.08
N PRO A 57 3.16 4.22 -17.93
CA PRO A 57 2.36 3.00 -17.88
C PRO A 57 0.97 3.19 -18.50
N SER A 58 0.48 2.15 -19.15
CA SER A 58 -0.93 2.00 -19.48
C SER A 58 -1.79 1.87 -18.21
N TRP A 59 -3.09 2.15 -18.35
CA TRP A 59 -4.04 1.95 -17.25
C TRP A 59 -4.07 0.49 -16.76
N SER A 60 -3.92 -0.48 -17.67
CA SER A 60 -3.89 -1.90 -17.33
C SER A 60 -2.65 -2.27 -16.51
N GLU A 61 -1.47 -1.77 -16.85
CA GLU A 61 -0.25 -1.99 -16.05
C GLU A 61 -0.39 -1.39 -14.65
N LEU A 62 -0.96 -0.19 -14.54
CA LEU A 62 -1.20 0.45 -13.25
C LEU A 62 -2.20 -0.36 -12.40
N LYS A 63 -3.26 -0.90 -13.00
CA LYS A 63 -4.21 -1.77 -12.30
C LYS A 63 -3.56 -3.08 -11.83
N HIS A 64 -2.76 -3.74 -12.67
CA HIS A 64 -2.04 -4.94 -12.27
C HIS A 64 -1.08 -4.67 -11.10
N PHE A 65 -0.35 -3.54 -11.13
CA PHE A 65 0.49 -3.10 -10.02
C PHE A 65 -0.32 -2.95 -8.72
N VAL A 66 -1.46 -2.27 -8.77
CA VAL A 66 -2.34 -2.06 -7.62
C VAL A 66 -2.89 -3.40 -7.10
N GLU A 67 -3.38 -4.26 -7.99
CA GLU A 67 -3.95 -5.56 -7.60
C GLU A 67 -2.92 -6.49 -6.97
N PHE A 68 -1.72 -6.54 -7.54
CA PHE A 68 -0.60 -7.31 -7.02
C PHE A 68 -0.21 -6.83 -5.62
N LEU A 69 0.08 -5.54 -5.47
CA LEU A 69 0.51 -4.97 -4.19
C LEU A 69 -0.59 -5.03 -3.14
N ASN A 70 -1.85 -4.79 -3.52
CA ASN A 70 -3.01 -4.95 -2.64
C ASN A 70 -3.11 -6.37 -2.06
N THR A 71 -2.87 -7.39 -2.88
CA THR A 71 -2.90 -8.79 -2.43
C THR A 71 -1.82 -9.06 -1.39
N GLN A 72 -0.60 -8.59 -1.63
CA GLN A 72 0.53 -8.74 -0.71
C GLN A 72 0.28 -8.00 0.62
N LEU A 73 -0.20 -6.76 0.56
CA LEU A 73 -0.53 -5.95 1.74
C LEU A 73 -1.65 -6.59 2.56
N ARG A 74 -2.71 -7.09 1.91
CA ARG A 74 -3.79 -7.81 2.59
C ARG A 74 -3.29 -9.06 3.31
N LEU A 75 -2.35 -9.79 2.72
CA LEU A 75 -1.74 -10.96 3.37
C LEU A 75 -0.89 -10.56 4.58
N CYS A 76 -0.14 -9.45 4.52
CA CYS A 76 0.55 -8.96 5.71
C CYS A 76 -0.43 -8.48 6.79
N GLU A 77 -1.49 -7.73 6.45
CA GLU A 77 -2.48 -7.29 7.43
C GLU A 77 -3.11 -8.45 8.23
N ASN A 78 -3.26 -9.61 7.60
CA ASN A 78 -3.84 -10.80 8.23
C ASN A 78 -2.80 -11.72 8.89
N SER A 79 -1.51 -11.40 8.80
CA SER A 79 -0.43 -12.19 9.38
C SER A 79 -0.22 -11.82 10.85
N ILE A 80 -0.15 -12.82 11.73
CA ILE A 80 0.16 -12.63 13.15
C ILE A 80 1.50 -11.92 13.37
N PHE A 81 2.46 -12.11 12.46
CA PHE A 81 3.79 -11.50 12.52
C PHE A 81 3.78 -10.01 12.17
N CYS A 82 2.72 -9.55 11.48
CA CYS A 82 2.51 -8.15 11.10
C CYS A 82 1.60 -7.42 12.09
N ASN A 83 1.18 -8.06 13.19
CA ASN A 83 0.33 -7.46 14.22
C ASN A 83 1.16 -7.07 15.45
N GLU A 84 1.53 -5.79 15.55
CA GLU A 84 2.34 -5.26 16.65
C GLU A 84 1.71 -5.47 18.04
N ASP A 85 0.38 -5.53 18.13
CA ASP A 85 -0.32 -5.80 19.40
C ASP A 85 -0.11 -7.25 19.89
N ILE A 86 0.26 -8.17 18.99
CA ILE A 86 0.51 -9.59 19.30
C ILE A 86 2.00 -9.85 19.53
N VAL A 87 2.86 -9.40 18.61
CA VAL A 87 4.30 -9.66 18.69
C VAL A 87 5.03 -8.70 19.64
N GLY A 88 4.41 -7.58 20.00
CA GLY A 88 5.00 -6.54 20.84
C GLY A 88 6.33 -6.03 20.26
N ASP A 89 7.23 -5.62 21.15
CA ASP A 89 8.52 -5.04 20.76
C ASP A 89 9.51 -6.04 20.17
N VAL A 90 9.24 -7.36 20.28
CA VAL A 90 10.14 -8.42 19.83
C VAL A 90 10.38 -8.38 18.31
N MET A 91 9.39 -7.94 17.54
CA MET A 91 9.45 -7.85 16.07
C MET A 91 9.21 -6.42 15.57
N SER A 92 9.53 -5.42 16.39
CA SER A 92 9.41 -4.01 15.99
C SER A 92 10.17 -3.73 14.68
N GLY A 93 9.51 -3.10 13.72
CA GLY A 93 10.07 -2.80 12.40
C GLY A 93 9.91 -3.90 11.35
N LEU A 94 9.47 -5.11 11.72
CA LEU A 94 9.28 -6.21 10.77
C LEU A 94 8.25 -5.87 9.69
N LYS A 95 7.09 -5.33 10.07
CA LYS A 95 6.04 -5.01 9.09
C LYS A 95 6.48 -3.86 8.21
N THR A 96 7.16 -2.86 8.78
CA THR A 96 7.81 -1.82 7.97
C THR A 96 8.76 -2.42 6.95
N PHE A 97 9.60 -3.38 7.33
CA PHE A 97 10.51 -4.06 6.42
C PHE A 97 9.77 -4.85 5.33
N VAL A 98 8.80 -5.68 5.71
CA VAL A 98 8.01 -6.50 4.78
C VAL A 98 7.29 -5.65 3.75
N VAL A 99 6.62 -4.56 4.18
CA VAL A 99 5.92 -3.68 3.24
C VAL A 99 6.90 -2.96 2.31
N LYS A 100 8.03 -2.47 2.81
CA LYS A 100 9.08 -1.87 1.96
C LYS A 100 9.59 -2.86 0.91
N PHE A 101 9.77 -4.12 1.31
CA PHE A 101 10.18 -5.18 0.41
C PHE A 101 9.10 -5.48 -0.64
N MET A 102 7.83 -5.59 -0.26
CA MET A 102 6.70 -5.76 -1.18
C MET A 102 6.62 -4.64 -2.21
N ILE A 103 6.75 -3.38 -1.78
CA ILE A 103 6.77 -2.21 -2.68
C ILE A 103 7.95 -2.29 -3.65
N ARG A 104 9.11 -2.78 -3.19
CA ARG A 104 10.29 -2.96 -4.05
C ARG A 104 10.10 -4.08 -5.06
N MET A 105 9.45 -5.17 -4.69
CA MET A 105 9.17 -6.32 -5.56
C MET A 105 8.03 -6.06 -6.55
N SER A 106 7.17 -5.08 -6.28
CA SER A 106 6.08 -4.67 -7.18
C SER A 106 6.51 -3.70 -8.29
N LYS A 107 7.79 -3.31 -8.34
CA LYS A 107 8.38 -2.44 -9.38
C LYS A 107 9.13 -3.28 -10.39
#